data_AF-A0A267DZQ3-F1
#
_entry.id   AF-A0A267DZQ3-F1
#
_cell.length_a   1.000
_cell.length_b   1.000
_cell.length_c   1.000
_cell.angle_alpha   90.00
_cell.angle_beta   90.00
_cell.angle_gamma   90.00
#
_symmetry.space_group_name_H-M   'P 1'
#
loop_
_entity.id
_entity.type
_entity.pdbx_description
1 polymer ?
#
loop_
_entity_poly.entity_id
_entity_poly.type
_entity_poly.pdbx_seq_one_letter_code
_entity_poly.pdbx_strand_id
1 'polypeptide(L)'
;MGNELSAPIRSTPESLFSITMRSSNQLLVLNAGSELGRQLNSLVNKEYDNGVKHESAYPHDLRIFHLNDAPFHADSGQEAGVAAKRLLCVLLRHLLSTGFQPVVATDLCRKYEVSSLCFATGSAAGAAAAASAAPPCDGPVACVAFSDGCLLQLIECDNPLIQAIQRCVQALWPNCRICTEGCYQFELDGAPWTAVIGDVSARARQLLVQIVREATGLGWQLLLATHTKDTDCCLFFQHVAEKVELPQPFLTNQTFAVSLKGKDMLTVIGAQTNTQEYIIHKVSQLWRPGVSRSGVTGGSADCSFMALQLKGSPWYCIGEESAHARLLVMGLLAALRSKGWRLLSAVELARRSNDKATLVFVRVPARSGRTAAWLRSAPTGCGCCRCRQTFSRPPRSW
;
A
#
# COMPACT_ATOMS: atom_id res chain seq x y z
N MET A 1 -14.96 -37.88 -15.78
CA MET A 1 -15.12 -37.11 -17.04
C MET A 1 -15.73 -35.76 -16.68
N GLY A 2 -15.00 -34.68 -16.96
CA GLY A 2 -15.36 -33.32 -16.59
C GLY A 2 -14.17 -32.37 -16.74
N ASN A 3 -13.40 -32.53 -17.84
CA ASN A 3 -12.43 -31.54 -18.27
C ASN A 3 -13.21 -30.45 -19.02
N GLU A 4 -13.87 -29.55 -18.30
CA GLU A 4 -14.17 -28.25 -18.89
C GLU A 4 -12.90 -27.42 -18.79
N LEU A 5 -12.21 -27.36 -19.93
CA LEU A 5 -11.09 -26.47 -20.20
C LEU A 5 -11.48 -25.06 -19.72
N SER A 6 -10.68 -24.54 -18.79
CA SER A 6 -10.64 -23.13 -18.43
C SER A 6 -10.81 -22.30 -19.70
N ALA A 7 -11.84 -21.46 -19.74
CA ALA A 7 -12.08 -20.57 -20.87
C ALA A 7 -10.75 -19.88 -21.26
N PRO A 8 -10.45 -19.74 -22.56
CA PRO A 8 -9.21 -19.10 -22.98
C PRO A 8 -9.11 -17.74 -22.30
N ILE A 9 -8.06 -17.56 -21.51
CA ILE A 9 -7.73 -16.27 -20.92
C ILE A 9 -7.67 -15.32 -22.10
N ARG A 10 -8.63 -14.38 -22.17
CA ARG A 10 -8.59 -13.28 -23.14
C ARG A 10 -7.18 -12.71 -23.05
N SER A 11 -6.48 -12.57 -24.18
CA SER A 11 -5.13 -12.02 -24.23
C SER A 11 -5.04 -10.85 -23.26
N THR A 12 -4.34 -11.06 -22.15
CA THR A 12 -4.09 -10.01 -21.18
C THR A 12 -3.44 -8.87 -21.94
N PRO A 13 -3.87 -7.62 -21.73
CA PRO A 13 -3.23 -6.50 -22.39
C PRO A 13 -1.72 -6.62 -22.12
N GLU A 14 -0.87 -6.47 -23.15
CA GLU A 14 0.60 -6.44 -22.99
C GLU A 14 1.06 -5.33 -22.02
N SER A 15 0.12 -4.49 -21.58
CA SER A 15 0.28 -3.41 -20.63
C SER A 15 0.04 -3.82 -19.17
N LEU A 16 -0.10 -5.09 -18.80
CA LEU A 16 -0.23 -5.52 -17.39
C LEU A 16 0.59 -6.79 -17.12
N PHE A 17 1.42 -6.80 -16.08
CA PHE A 17 2.14 -7.99 -15.65
C PHE A 17 2.30 -8.01 -14.12
N SER A 18 2.76 -9.12 -13.55
CA SER A 18 3.01 -9.21 -12.11
C SER A 18 4.33 -9.88 -11.74
N ILE A 19 4.87 -9.46 -10.60
CA ILE A 19 6.00 -10.08 -9.92
C ILE A 19 5.53 -10.57 -8.55
N THR A 20 5.68 -11.86 -8.27
CA THR A 20 5.23 -12.50 -7.03
C THR A 20 6.41 -13.10 -6.28
N MET A 21 6.55 -12.74 -5.01
CA MET A 21 7.50 -13.37 -4.09
C MET A 21 6.84 -14.63 -3.54
N ARG A 22 7.40 -15.80 -3.85
CA ARG A 22 6.81 -17.10 -3.56
C ARG A 22 7.81 -18.01 -2.84
N SER A 23 7.28 -18.83 -1.93
CA SER A 23 7.89 -20.05 -1.37
C SER A 23 9.39 -19.93 -1.14
N SER A 24 9.76 -19.25 -0.05
CA SER A 24 11.09 -18.98 0.49
C SER A 24 12.13 -18.36 -0.46
N ASN A 25 12.22 -18.79 -1.72
CA ASN A 25 13.29 -18.44 -2.66
C ASN A 25 12.85 -18.23 -4.12
N GLN A 26 11.57 -18.02 -4.40
CA GLN A 26 11.09 -17.89 -5.78
C GLN A 26 10.61 -16.46 -6.08
N LEU A 27 11.08 -15.92 -7.20
CA LEU A 27 10.49 -14.73 -7.82
C LEU A 27 9.76 -15.16 -9.09
N LEU A 28 8.43 -15.07 -9.05
CA LEU A 28 7.56 -15.49 -10.14
C LEU A 28 7.16 -14.26 -10.97
N VAL A 29 7.41 -14.29 -12.27
CA VAL A 29 7.07 -13.22 -13.21
C VAL A 29 6.03 -13.75 -14.18
N LEU A 30 4.86 -13.11 -14.23
CA LEU A 30 3.75 -13.52 -15.06
C LEU A 30 3.37 -12.41 -16.04
N ASN A 31 3.23 -12.76 -17.32
CA ASN A 31 2.75 -11.90 -18.41
C ASN A 31 3.65 -10.68 -18.72
N ALA A 32 4.97 -10.79 -18.53
CA ALA A 32 5.92 -9.71 -18.83
C ALA A 32 6.25 -9.57 -20.33
N GLY A 33 5.98 -10.58 -21.15
CA GLY A 33 6.42 -10.69 -22.53
C GLY A 33 7.88 -11.14 -22.67
N SER A 34 8.28 -11.41 -23.91
CA SER A 34 9.61 -11.95 -24.21
C SER A 34 10.74 -10.95 -23.94
N GLU A 35 10.54 -9.68 -24.30
CA GLU A 35 11.52 -8.59 -24.16
C GLU A 35 11.74 -8.21 -22.69
N LEU A 36 10.69 -7.73 -21.99
CA LEU A 36 10.82 -7.37 -20.59
C LEU A 36 11.26 -8.56 -19.74
N GLY A 37 10.76 -9.76 -20.01
CA GLY A 37 11.23 -10.96 -19.30
C GLY A 37 12.73 -11.21 -19.47
N ARG A 38 13.32 -10.96 -20.65
CA ARG A 38 14.79 -11.05 -20.85
C ARG A 38 15.53 -9.97 -20.07
N GLN A 39 15.01 -8.75 -20.03
CA GLN A 39 15.59 -7.66 -19.26
C GLN A 39 15.57 -7.98 -17.76
N LEU A 40 14.42 -8.45 -17.23
CA LEU A 40 14.28 -8.86 -15.84
C LEU A 40 15.21 -10.03 -15.50
N ASN A 41 15.35 -11.02 -16.38
CA ASN A 41 16.32 -12.09 -16.19
C ASN A 41 17.75 -11.54 -16.06
N SER A 42 18.18 -10.73 -17.03
CA SER A 42 19.54 -10.16 -17.02
C SER A 42 19.78 -9.33 -15.76
N LEU A 43 18.75 -8.63 -15.28
CA LEU A 43 18.84 -7.77 -14.12
C LEU A 43 18.90 -8.58 -12.82
N VAL A 44 18.02 -9.58 -12.64
CA VAL A 44 18.02 -10.44 -11.44
C VAL A 44 19.34 -11.20 -11.32
N ASN A 45 19.86 -11.76 -12.41
CA ASN A 45 21.15 -12.47 -12.39
C ASN A 45 22.35 -11.56 -12.08
N LYS A 46 22.26 -10.28 -12.44
CA LYS A 46 23.34 -9.31 -12.21
C LYS A 46 23.31 -8.71 -10.80
N GLU A 47 22.11 -8.40 -10.29
CA GLU A 47 21.92 -7.53 -9.13
C GLU A 47 21.51 -8.30 -7.86
N TYR A 48 21.20 -9.60 -7.96
CA TYR A 48 20.94 -10.40 -6.77
C TYR A 48 22.25 -10.97 -6.20
N ASP A 49 22.74 -10.35 -5.13
CA ASP A 49 24.04 -10.64 -4.51
C ASP A 49 24.26 -12.13 -4.18
N ASN A 50 23.22 -12.84 -3.73
CA ASN A 50 23.32 -14.25 -3.32
C ASN A 50 23.18 -15.23 -4.49
N GLY A 51 22.90 -14.72 -5.70
CA GLY A 51 22.86 -15.49 -6.94
C GLY A 51 21.56 -16.25 -7.20
N VAL A 52 21.37 -16.58 -8.48
CA VAL A 52 20.22 -17.34 -8.97
C VAL A 52 20.64 -18.78 -9.24
N LYS A 53 19.89 -19.73 -8.71
CA LYS A 53 20.12 -21.17 -8.88
C LYS A 53 19.79 -21.61 -10.31
N HIS A 54 18.59 -21.29 -10.78
CA HIS A 54 18.16 -21.49 -12.16
C HIS A 54 16.86 -20.71 -12.44
N GLU A 55 16.53 -20.58 -13.72
CA GLU A 55 15.24 -20.08 -14.21
C GLU A 55 14.42 -21.24 -14.79
N SER A 56 13.13 -21.25 -14.49
CA SER A 56 12.15 -22.10 -15.16
C SER A 56 11.19 -21.25 -15.99
N ALA A 57 11.02 -21.58 -17.27
CA ALA A 57 10.03 -20.97 -18.14
C ALA A 57 8.88 -21.95 -18.41
N TYR A 58 7.64 -21.46 -18.33
CA TYR A 58 6.41 -22.23 -18.49
C TYR A 58 5.51 -21.60 -19.57
N PRO A 59 4.50 -22.35 -20.06
CA PRO A 59 3.46 -21.79 -20.92
C PRO A 59 2.78 -20.56 -20.30
N HIS A 60 2.13 -19.76 -21.14
CA HIS A 60 1.40 -18.54 -20.73
C HIS A 60 2.29 -17.44 -20.13
N ASP A 61 3.53 -17.37 -20.61
CA ASP A 61 4.49 -16.32 -20.25
C ASP A 61 4.72 -16.23 -18.73
N LEU A 62 4.93 -17.40 -18.15
CA LEU A 62 5.28 -17.57 -16.75
C LEU A 62 6.77 -17.90 -16.66
N ARG A 63 7.49 -17.12 -15.86
CA ARG A 63 8.91 -17.35 -15.52
C ARG A 63 9.07 -17.42 -14.01
N ILE A 64 9.95 -18.30 -13.56
CA ILE A 64 10.25 -18.46 -12.13
C ILE A 64 11.76 -18.42 -11.96
N PHE A 65 12.24 -17.42 -11.24
CA PHE A 65 13.62 -17.36 -10.77
C PHE A 65 13.72 -18.09 -9.44
N HIS A 66 14.58 -19.09 -9.37
CA HIS A 66 14.90 -19.80 -8.14
C HIS A 66 16.18 -19.21 -7.57
N LEU A 67 16.09 -18.50 -6.45
CA LEU A 67 17.21 -17.88 -5.74
C LEU A 67 18.01 -18.95 -4.97
N ASN A 68 19.31 -18.73 -4.76
CA ASN A 68 20.22 -19.69 -4.11
C ASN A 68 19.93 -19.87 -2.61
N ASP A 69 19.49 -18.81 -1.96
CA ASP A 69 19.13 -18.73 -0.55
C ASP A 69 17.60 -18.60 -0.39
N ALA A 70 17.12 -18.27 0.81
CA ALA A 70 15.69 -18.27 1.15
C ALA A 70 15.20 -16.89 1.61
N PRO A 71 15.38 -15.80 0.83
CA PRO A 71 15.19 -14.43 1.30
C PRO A 71 13.74 -14.04 1.63
N PHE A 72 12.76 -14.83 1.18
CA PHE A 72 11.34 -14.58 1.43
C PHE A 72 10.80 -15.41 2.61
N HIS A 73 11.65 -16.20 3.27
CA HIS A 73 11.28 -16.96 4.45
C HIS A 73 11.33 -16.07 5.71
N ALA A 74 10.46 -16.31 6.69
CA ALA A 74 10.46 -15.53 7.94
C ALA A 74 11.80 -15.59 8.68
N ASP A 75 12.38 -16.79 8.74
CA ASP A 75 13.68 -17.07 9.37
C ASP A 75 14.88 -16.88 8.44
N SER A 76 14.69 -16.20 7.29
CA SER A 76 15.82 -15.81 6.46
C SER A 76 16.72 -14.87 7.26
N GLY A 77 18.03 -15.15 7.30
CA GLY A 77 18.99 -14.25 7.92
C GLY A 77 18.89 -12.82 7.37
N GLN A 78 19.34 -11.86 8.17
CA GLN A 78 19.25 -10.44 7.82
C GLN A 78 19.85 -10.11 6.45
N GLU A 79 20.98 -10.71 6.11
CA GLU A 79 21.67 -10.53 4.82
C GLU A 79 20.77 -10.87 3.63
N ALA A 80 20.15 -12.06 3.63
CA ALA A 80 19.23 -12.49 2.58
C ALA A 80 18.01 -11.56 2.46
N GLY A 81 17.44 -11.17 3.60
CA GLY A 81 16.30 -10.25 3.64
C GLY A 81 16.63 -8.84 3.13
N VAL A 82 17.86 -8.36 3.33
CA VAL A 82 18.33 -7.07 2.79
C VAL A 82 18.61 -7.20 1.30
N ALA A 83 19.24 -8.29 0.85
CA ALA A 83 19.52 -8.56 -0.56
C ALA A 83 18.24 -8.59 -1.41
N ALA A 84 17.17 -9.24 -0.94
CA ALA A 84 15.88 -9.23 -1.63
C ALA A 84 15.24 -7.85 -1.73
N LYS A 85 15.30 -7.04 -0.66
CA LYS A 85 14.78 -5.67 -0.68
C LYS A 85 15.57 -4.76 -1.63
N ARG A 86 16.90 -4.92 -1.70
CA ARG A 86 17.74 -4.24 -2.70
C ARG A 86 17.37 -4.65 -4.12
N LEU A 87 17.24 -5.95 -4.38
CA LEU A 87 16.78 -6.45 -5.67
C LEU A 87 15.43 -5.83 -6.07
N LEU A 88 14.48 -5.72 -5.14
CA LEU A 88 13.21 -5.05 -5.41
C LEU A 88 13.36 -3.56 -5.72
N CYS A 89 14.25 -2.83 -5.04
CA CYS A 89 14.55 -1.43 -5.41
C CYS A 89 15.05 -1.33 -6.85
N VAL A 90 15.99 -2.20 -7.25
CA VAL A 90 16.54 -2.24 -8.61
C VAL A 90 15.46 -2.59 -9.64
N LEU A 91 14.67 -3.63 -9.39
CA LEU A 91 13.56 -4.04 -10.26
C LEU A 91 12.55 -2.90 -10.43
N LEU A 92 12.12 -2.27 -9.34
CA LEU A 92 11.20 -1.14 -9.39
C LEU A 92 11.78 0.04 -10.17
N ARG A 93 13.04 0.38 -9.97
CA ARG A 93 13.70 1.45 -10.74
C ARG A 93 13.71 1.15 -12.24
N HIS A 94 14.08 -0.07 -12.64
CA HIS A 94 14.06 -0.50 -14.04
C HIS A 94 12.66 -0.44 -14.65
N LEU A 95 11.64 -0.86 -13.91
CA LEU A 95 10.26 -0.82 -14.36
C LEU A 95 9.77 0.62 -14.55
N LEU A 96 10.10 1.51 -13.61
CA LEU A 96 9.74 2.93 -13.71
C LEU A 96 10.45 3.64 -14.87
N SER A 97 11.72 3.32 -15.13
CA SER A 97 12.47 3.88 -16.26
C SER A 97 12.01 3.35 -17.62
N THR A 98 11.38 2.17 -17.65
CA THR A 98 10.77 1.58 -18.84
C THR A 98 9.27 1.93 -19.00
N GLY A 99 8.73 2.76 -18.10
CA GLY A 99 7.36 3.28 -18.18
C GLY A 99 6.28 2.40 -17.54
N PHE A 100 6.67 1.34 -16.83
CA PHE A 100 5.78 0.55 -16.00
C PHE A 100 5.57 1.23 -14.64
N GLN A 101 4.32 1.35 -14.24
CA GLN A 101 3.92 1.90 -12.94
C GLN A 101 3.36 0.80 -12.06
N PRO A 102 3.71 0.76 -10.76
CA PRO A 102 3.06 -0.14 -9.82
C PRO A 102 1.59 0.26 -9.65
N VAL A 103 0.70 -0.73 -9.72
CA VAL A 103 -0.75 -0.55 -9.59
C VAL A 103 -1.19 -0.90 -8.18
N VAL A 104 -0.78 -2.07 -7.70
CA VAL A 104 -1.18 -2.60 -6.39
C VAL A 104 -0.22 -3.71 -5.95
N ALA A 105 0.01 -3.81 -4.64
CA ALA A 105 0.55 -5.01 -4.00
C ALA A 105 -0.61 -5.80 -3.37
N THR A 106 -0.63 -7.11 -3.55
CA THR A 106 -1.73 -7.97 -3.12
C THR A 106 -1.26 -9.29 -2.53
N ASP A 107 -1.93 -9.70 -1.45
CA ASP A 107 -1.64 -10.91 -0.71
C ASP A 107 -2.74 -11.96 -0.94
N LEU A 108 -2.87 -12.42 -2.20
CA LEU A 108 -3.93 -13.34 -2.61
C LEU A 108 -3.82 -14.72 -1.95
N CYS A 109 -2.61 -15.27 -1.83
CA CYS A 109 -2.37 -16.62 -1.31
C CYS A 109 -1.24 -16.68 -0.27
N ARG A 110 -1.55 -16.37 0.99
CA ARG A 110 -0.56 -16.36 2.09
C ARG A 110 -0.03 -17.73 2.52
N LYS A 111 -0.48 -18.84 1.91
CA LYS A 111 0.04 -20.18 2.23
C LYS A 111 1.40 -20.45 1.59
N TYR A 112 1.61 -19.91 0.39
CA TYR A 112 2.81 -20.18 -0.41
C TYR A 112 3.42 -18.93 -1.02
N GLU A 113 2.68 -17.82 -1.05
CA GLU A 113 3.12 -16.54 -1.59
C GLU A 113 3.19 -15.52 -0.46
N VAL A 114 4.22 -14.69 -0.51
CA VAL A 114 4.33 -13.56 0.41
C VAL A 114 3.47 -12.43 -0.11
N SER A 115 3.76 -11.91 -1.30
CA SER A 115 2.98 -10.85 -1.94
C SER A 115 3.18 -10.83 -3.46
N SER A 116 2.20 -10.29 -4.18
CA SER A 116 2.22 -10.09 -5.63
C SER A 116 2.13 -8.61 -5.97
N LEU A 117 3.07 -8.13 -6.76
CA LEU A 117 3.14 -6.76 -7.25
C LEU A 117 2.62 -6.73 -8.69
N CYS A 118 1.56 -5.97 -8.93
CA CYS A 118 0.99 -5.79 -10.26
C CYS A 118 1.44 -4.45 -10.86
N PHE A 119 1.82 -4.48 -12.14
CA PHE A 119 2.36 -3.33 -12.86
C PHE A 119 1.60 -3.09 -14.16
N ALA A 120 1.49 -1.84 -14.59
CA ALA A 120 0.88 -1.48 -15.86
C ALA A 120 1.62 -0.37 -16.62
N THR A 121 1.45 -0.33 -17.95
CA THR A 121 1.93 0.77 -18.83
C THR A 121 0.76 1.56 -19.44
N GLY A 122 1.05 2.79 -19.91
CA GLY A 122 0.16 3.55 -20.79
C GLY A 122 -1.26 3.83 -20.26
N SER A 123 -2.27 3.70 -21.12
CA SER A 123 -3.68 3.97 -20.76
C SER A 123 -4.28 2.97 -19.76
N ALA A 124 -3.70 1.77 -19.62
CA ALA A 124 -4.10 0.78 -18.61
C ALA A 124 -3.73 1.25 -17.19
N ALA A 125 -2.58 1.92 -17.04
CA ALA A 125 -2.26 2.67 -15.84
C ALA A 125 -3.23 3.85 -15.63
N GLY A 126 -3.69 4.52 -16.69
CA GLY A 126 -4.67 5.62 -16.61
C GLY A 126 -6.06 5.24 -16.04
N ALA A 127 -6.49 3.98 -16.18
CA ALA A 127 -7.76 3.50 -15.61
C ALA A 127 -7.63 2.99 -14.16
N ALA A 128 -6.47 2.46 -13.76
CA ALA A 128 -6.22 1.92 -12.42
C ALA A 128 -5.49 2.91 -11.49
N ALA A 129 -4.65 3.79 -12.04
CA ALA A 129 -3.84 4.79 -11.37
C ALA A 129 -4.26 6.20 -11.82
N ALA A 130 -5.41 6.67 -11.33
CA ALA A 130 -5.88 8.05 -11.51
C ALA A 130 -5.00 9.11 -10.79
N ALA A 131 -3.74 8.80 -10.48
CA ALA A 131 -2.80 9.68 -9.77
C ALA A 131 -1.42 9.80 -10.42
N SER A 132 -1.08 9.02 -11.43
CA SER A 132 0.28 9.04 -12.00
C SER A 132 0.30 8.43 -13.39
N ALA A 133 0.02 9.22 -14.42
CA ALA A 133 0.73 9.05 -15.67
C ALA A 133 2.05 9.82 -15.54
N ALA A 134 2.86 9.46 -14.55
CA ALA A 134 4.19 10.04 -14.42
C ALA A 134 5.01 9.60 -15.63
N PRO A 135 5.76 10.51 -16.26
CA PRO A 135 6.70 10.13 -17.31
C PRO A 135 7.70 9.10 -16.75
N PRO A 136 8.32 8.27 -17.61
CA PRO A 136 9.41 7.40 -17.19
C PRO A 136 10.43 8.20 -16.37
N CYS A 137 10.72 7.71 -15.17
CA CYS A 137 11.57 8.40 -14.21
C CYS A 137 12.65 7.43 -13.75
N ASP A 138 13.91 7.83 -13.98
CA ASP A 138 15.09 7.08 -13.54
C ASP A 138 15.61 7.57 -12.17
N GLY A 139 14.70 8.12 -11.36
CA GLY A 139 15.02 8.48 -9.99
C GLY A 139 15.38 7.24 -9.15
N PRO A 140 16.25 7.38 -8.14
CA PRO A 140 16.56 6.29 -7.23
C PRO A 140 15.29 5.78 -6.52
N VAL A 141 15.29 4.49 -6.22
CA VAL A 141 14.25 3.83 -5.43
C VAL A 141 14.84 3.41 -4.10
N ALA A 142 14.16 3.77 -3.01
CA ALA A 142 14.54 3.45 -1.65
C ALA A 142 13.48 2.57 -0.98
N CYS A 143 13.89 1.78 -0.01
CA CYS A 143 13.02 0.93 0.81
C CYS A 143 13.18 1.26 2.29
N VAL A 144 12.05 1.49 2.96
CA VAL A 144 11.96 1.58 4.43
C VAL A 144 11.18 0.36 4.91
N ALA A 145 11.84 -0.55 5.62
CA ALA A 145 11.27 -1.82 6.04
C ALA A 145 11.08 -1.92 7.56
N PHE A 146 9.84 -2.12 8.00
CA PHE A 146 9.49 -2.49 9.37
C PHE A 146 9.64 -4.01 9.50
N SER A 147 10.70 -4.51 10.12
CA SER A 147 11.09 -5.93 10.09
C SER A 147 11.26 -6.53 11.49
N ASP A 148 11.05 -7.84 11.60
CA ASP A 148 11.42 -8.69 12.75
C ASP A 148 10.97 -8.13 14.11
N GLY A 149 9.76 -7.55 14.12
CA GLY A 149 9.09 -7.02 15.30
C GLY A 149 9.63 -5.67 15.81
N CYS A 150 10.93 -5.41 15.71
CA CYS A 150 11.57 -4.21 16.27
C CYS A 150 12.56 -3.47 15.37
N LEU A 151 12.90 -4.00 14.19
CA LEU A 151 13.89 -3.39 13.31
C LEU A 151 13.25 -2.44 12.31
N LEU A 152 13.80 -1.23 12.15
CA LEU A 152 13.49 -0.35 11.04
C LEU A 152 14.70 -0.25 10.13
N GLN A 153 14.65 -0.88 8.97
CA GLN A 153 15.78 -0.96 8.02
C GLN A 153 15.61 0.07 6.90
N LEU A 154 16.70 0.77 6.57
CA LEU A 154 16.79 1.75 5.50
C LEU A 154 17.71 1.21 4.40
N ILE A 155 17.16 1.03 3.20
CA ILE A 155 17.82 0.33 2.09
C ILE A 155 17.74 1.24 0.86
N GLU A 156 18.88 1.51 0.23
CA GLU A 156 19.00 2.49 -0.87
C GLU A 156 18.49 3.90 -0.51
N CYS A 157 18.43 4.24 0.77
CA CYS A 157 18.09 5.60 1.25
C CYS A 157 19.30 6.52 1.17
N ASP A 158 19.10 7.75 0.70
CA ASP A 158 20.15 8.78 0.74
C ASP A 158 20.32 9.40 2.14
N ASN A 159 21.43 10.11 2.35
CA ASN A 159 21.73 10.74 3.65
C ASN A 159 20.63 11.71 4.13
N PRO A 160 20.05 12.59 3.28
CA PRO A 160 18.92 13.43 3.68
C PRO A 160 17.72 12.63 4.21
N LEU A 161 17.33 11.55 3.53
CA LEU A 161 16.22 10.70 3.95
C LEU A 161 16.54 9.95 5.26
N ILE A 162 17.75 9.39 5.37
CA ILE A 162 18.22 8.73 6.60
C ILE A 162 18.15 9.69 7.79
N GLN A 163 18.67 10.91 7.66
CA GLN A 163 18.67 11.91 8.72
C GLN A 163 17.25 12.35 9.11
N ALA A 164 16.35 12.47 8.13
CA ALA A 164 14.97 12.82 8.41
C ALA A 164 14.24 11.71 9.17
N ILE A 165 14.39 10.45 8.73
CA ILE A 165 13.82 9.29 9.43
C ILE A 165 14.44 9.14 10.83
N GLN A 166 15.75 9.35 10.97
CA GLN A 166 16.43 9.32 12.27
C GLN A 166 15.82 10.31 13.26
N ARG A 167 15.51 11.55 12.83
CA ARG A 167 14.84 12.54 13.68
C ARG A 167 13.46 12.05 14.13
N CYS A 168 12.67 11.46 13.23
CA CYS A 168 11.36 10.90 13.58
C CYS A 168 11.47 9.74 14.57
N VAL A 169 12.43 8.82 14.36
CA VAL A 169 12.67 7.69 15.26
C VAL A 169 13.09 8.19 16.63
N GLN A 170 14.09 9.08 16.72
CA GLN A 170 14.59 9.60 18.00
C GLN A 170 13.53 10.38 18.79
N ALA A 171 12.57 11.03 18.11
CA ALA A 171 11.46 11.72 18.76
C ALA A 171 10.45 10.76 19.43
N LEU A 172 10.25 9.57 18.87
CA LEU A 172 9.26 8.58 19.35
C LEU A 172 9.89 7.42 20.15
N TRP A 173 11.17 7.16 19.90
CA TRP A 173 12.02 6.12 20.47
C TRP A 173 13.40 6.71 20.82
N PRO A 174 13.50 7.52 21.89
CA PRO A 174 14.76 8.19 22.26
C PRO A 174 15.90 7.21 22.61
N ASN A 175 15.57 5.98 23.00
CA ASN A 175 16.51 4.93 23.37
C ASN A 175 16.80 3.92 22.25
N CYS A 176 16.43 4.22 20.99
CA CYS A 176 16.71 3.30 19.88
C CYS A 176 18.22 3.06 19.71
N ARG A 177 18.60 1.85 19.32
CA ARG A 177 19.99 1.55 18.93
C ARG A 177 20.12 1.67 17.42
N ILE A 178 21.23 2.25 16.96
CA ILE A 178 21.53 2.36 15.53
C ILE A 178 22.58 1.32 15.19
N CYS A 179 22.33 0.55 14.14
CA CYS A 179 23.27 -0.40 13.56
C CYS A 179 23.46 -0.06 12.07
N THR A 180 24.70 -0.13 11.60
CA THR A 180 25.05 0.17 10.20
C THR A 180 25.74 -1.01 9.51
N GLU A 181 25.87 -2.15 10.19
CA GLU A 181 26.43 -3.36 9.63
C GLU A 181 25.39 -4.01 8.68
N GLY A 182 25.79 -4.24 7.42
CA GLY A 182 24.91 -4.74 6.35
C GLY A 182 23.95 -3.67 5.77
N CYS A 183 23.18 -2.99 6.61
CA CYS A 183 22.33 -1.85 6.23
C CYS A 183 22.16 -0.86 7.40
N TYR A 184 21.75 0.38 7.09
CA TYR A 184 21.43 1.36 8.11
C TYR A 184 20.08 0.99 8.76
N GLN A 185 20.05 0.73 10.06
CA GLN A 185 18.84 0.30 10.74
C GLN A 185 18.75 0.75 12.19
N PHE A 186 17.51 0.86 12.66
CA PHE A 186 17.18 1.14 14.07
C PHE A 186 16.62 -0.11 14.73
N GLU A 187 17.09 -0.41 15.93
CA GLU A 187 16.50 -1.39 16.83
C GLU A 187 15.65 -0.64 17.88
N LEU A 188 14.34 -0.87 17.85
CA LEU A 188 13.36 -0.19 18.70
C LEU A 188 12.92 -1.06 19.88
N ASP A 189 12.63 -0.45 21.02
CA ASP A 189 12.07 -1.17 22.16
C ASP A 189 10.57 -1.46 21.99
N GLY A 190 10.08 -2.52 22.64
CA GLY A 190 8.64 -2.83 22.74
C GLY A 190 8.01 -3.53 21.53
N ALA A 191 8.79 -4.00 20.56
CA ALA A 191 8.33 -4.74 19.37
C ALA A 191 7.17 -4.04 18.59
N PRO A 192 7.38 -2.80 18.12
CA PRO A 192 6.33 -1.94 17.56
C PRO A 192 5.68 -2.45 16.27
N TRP A 193 6.33 -3.34 15.52
CA TRP A 193 5.81 -3.90 14.27
C TRP A 193 4.97 -5.15 14.52
N THR A 194 4.78 -5.52 15.78
CA THR A 194 3.86 -6.60 16.14
C THR A 194 2.49 -6.03 16.49
N ALA A 195 1.45 -6.87 16.44
CA ALA A 195 0.05 -6.47 16.70
C ALA A 195 -0.24 -6.16 18.19
N VAL A 196 0.65 -5.43 18.87
CA VAL A 196 0.49 -5.03 20.28
C VAL A 196 -0.61 -3.98 20.39
N ILE A 197 -1.45 -4.07 21.42
CA ILE A 197 -2.46 -3.04 21.74
C ILE A 197 -1.85 -1.99 22.67
N GLY A 198 -2.24 -0.72 22.53
CA GLY A 198 -1.78 0.38 23.38
C GLY A 198 -0.83 1.35 22.70
N ASP A 199 -0.09 2.08 23.53
CA ASP A 199 0.70 3.26 23.17
C ASP A 199 1.80 2.97 22.14
N VAL A 200 2.56 1.87 22.31
CA VAL A 200 3.64 1.47 21.37
C VAL A 200 3.13 1.38 19.93
N SER A 201 1.92 0.86 19.74
CA SER A 201 1.36 0.69 18.40
C SER A 201 0.76 1.98 17.84
N ALA A 202 0.26 2.89 18.69
CA ALA A 202 -0.08 4.24 18.27
C ALA A 202 1.18 4.98 17.79
N ARG A 203 2.27 4.91 18.58
CA ARG A 203 3.59 5.44 18.22
C ARG A 203 4.12 4.85 16.92
N ALA A 204 3.96 3.55 16.69
CA ALA A 204 4.43 2.89 15.47
C ALA A 204 3.75 3.48 14.22
N ARG A 205 2.45 3.77 14.31
CA ARG A 205 1.68 4.36 13.22
C ARG A 205 1.89 5.88 13.09
N GLN A 206 2.18 6.58 14.20
CA GLN A 206 2.67 7.96 14.14
C GLN A 206 4.00 8.02 13.38
N LEU A 207 4.93 7.09 13.66
CA LEU A 207 6.19 7.00 12.94
C LEU A 207 5.97 6.74 11.45
N LEU A 208 5.09 5.79 11.08
CA LEU A 208 4.70 5.56 9.69
C LEU A 208 4.25 6.85 8.99
N VAL A 209 3.36 7.62 9.61
CA VAL A 209 2.86 8.89 9.04
C VAL A 209 3.99 9.92 8.91
N GLN A 210 4.87 10.04 9.92
CA GLN A 210 5.99 10.96 9.91
C GLN A 210 7.03 10.59 8.83
N ILE A 211 7.37 9.31 8.68
CA ILE A 211 8.27 8.83 7.61
C ILE A 211 7.72 9.22 6.24
N VAL A 212 6.43 8.99 5.98
CA VAL A 212 5.82 9.36 4.69
C VAL A 212 5.85 10.88 4.47
N ARG A 213 5.62 11.69 5.51
CA ARG A 213 5.67 13.16 5.43
C ARG A 213 7.07 13.68 5.13
N GLU A 214 8.08 13.23 5.88
CA GLU A 214 9.46 13.65 5.68
C GLU A 214 9.98 13.20 4.31
N ALA A 215 9.71 11.95 3.92
CA ALA A 215 10.06 11.45 2.59
C ALA A 215 9.45 12.34 1.49
N THR A 216 8.15 12.63 1.58
CA THR A 216 7.46 13.53 0.63
C THR A 216 8.09 14.93 0.60
N GLY A 217 8.44 15.49 1.76
CA GLY A 217 9.10 16.80 1.86
C GLY A 217 10.49 16.84 1.25
N LEU A 218 11.15 15.69 1.14
CA LEU A 218 12.44 15.51 0.48
C LEU A 218 12.32 15.11 -1.00
N GLY A 219 11.11 15.08 -1.58
CA GLY A 219 10.89 14.71 -2.98
C GLY A 219 10.72 13.20 -3.22
N TRP A 220 10.60 12.39 -2.17
CA TRP A 220 10.34 10.96 -2.28
C TRP A 220 8.83 10.67 -2.31
N GLN A 221 8.38 10.02 -3.38
CA GLN A 221 6.99 9.60 -3.56
C GLN A 221 6.83 8.13 -3.19
N LEU A 222 5.85 7.80 -2.33
CA LEU A 222 5.52 6.42 -2.00
C LEU A 222 4.95 5.70 -3.23
N LEU A 223 5.62 4.64 -3.67
CA LEU A 223 5.21 3.79 -4.79
C LEU A 223 4.17 2.76 -4.35
N LEU A 224 4.54 1.96 -3.35
CA LEU A 224 3.72 0.87 -2.83
C LEU A 224 4.18 0.47 -1.42
N ALA A 225 3.30 -0.23 -0.71
CA ALA A 225 3.63 -0.96 0.50
C ALA A 225 3.41 -2.45 0.21
N THR A 226 4.37 -3.29 0.59
CA THR A 226 4.31 -4.75 0.36
C THR A 226 5.10 -5.49 1.43
N HIS A 227 4.91 -6.79 1.49
CA HIS A 227 5.71 -7.70 2.30
C HIS A 227 6.76 -8.38 1.43
N THR A 228 7.95 -8.60 1.98
CA THR A 228 8.97 -9.47 1.38
C THR A 228 9.13 -10.77 2.16
N LYS A 229 8.72 -10.78 3.44
CA LYS A 229 8.48 -11.97 4.27
C LYS A 229 7.30 -11.75 5.21
N ASP A 230 6.89 -12.78 5.94
CA ASP A 230 5.75 -12.69 6.87
C ASP A 230 6.00 -11.78 8.08
N THR A 231 7.26 -11.49 8.39
CA THR A 231 7.69 -10.71 9.56
C THR A 231 8.04 -9.27 9.25
N ASP A 232 7.86 -8.82 8.01
CA ASP A 232 8.17 -7.45 7.62
C ASP A 232 7.00 -6.71 6.97
N CYS A 233 7.15 -5.41 6.76
CA CYS A 233 6.35 -4.57 5.88
C CYS A 233 7.29 -3.52 5.27
N CYS A 234 7.35 -3.44 3.94
CA CYS A 234 8.27 -2.61 3.19
C CYS A 234 7.54 -1.49 2.46
N LEU A 235 7.97 -0.25 2.68
CA LEU A 235 7.55 0.92 1.91
C LEU A 235 8.60 1.22 0.86
N PHE A 236 8.22 1.22 -0.41
CA PHE A 236 9.11 1.60 -1.50
C PHE A 236 8.81 3.02 -1.96
N PHE A 237 9.85 3.83 -2.09
CA PHE A 237 9.77 5.23 -2.49
C PHE A 237 10.59 5.48 -3.75
N GLN A 238 10.11 6.34 -4.63
CA GLN A 238 10.88 6.88 -5.76
C GLN A 238 11.22 8.34 -5.50
N HIS A 239 12.48 8.73 -5.65
CA HIS A 239 12.86 10.14 -5.61
C HIS A 239 12.50 10.82 -6.93
N VAL A 240 11.67 11.86 -6.87
CA VAL A 240 11.24 12.64 -8.03
C VAL A 240 11.89 14.02 -7.93
N ALA A 241 12.78 14.33 -8.87
CA ALA A 241 13.61 15.54 -8.84
C ALA A 241 12.80 16.85 -8.96
N GLU A 242 11.57 16.80 -9.48
CA GLU A 242 10.65 17.93 -9.44
C GLU A 242 10.19 18.17 -8.00
N LYS A 243 10.96 18.99 -7.27
CA LYS A 243 10.50 19.60 -6.03
C LYS A 243 9.23 20.37 -6.33
N VAL A 244 8.11 19.83 -5.90
CA VAL A 244 6.90 20.62 -5.73
C VAL A 244 7.24 21.62 -4.62
N GLU A 245 7.53 22.88 -4.99
CA GLU A 245 7.75 23.99 -4.06
C GLU A 245 6.45 24.31 -3.32
N LEU A 246 6.07 23.44 -2.39
CA LEU A 246 5.03 23.72 -1.41
C LEU A 246 5.70 24.20 -0.12
N PRO A 247 5.16 25.23 0.54
CA PRO A 247 5.66 25.65 1.85
C PRO A 247 5.72 24.43 2.80
N GLN A 248 6.81 24.26 3.54
CA GLN A 248 6.97 23.14 4.50
C GLN A 248 5.75 22.89 5.43
N PRO A 249 5.07 23.91 5.99
CA PRO A 249 3.86 23.68 6.79
C PRO A 249 2.65 23.17 5.98
N PHE A 250 2.68 23.32 4.66
CA PHE A 250 1.68 22.75 3.76
C PHE A 250 1.94 21.25 3.54
N LEU A 251 3.19 20.80 3.47
CA LEU A 251 3.53 19.38 3.25
C LEU A 251 3.22 18.50 4.47
N THR A 252 3.50 18.99 5.68
CA THR A 252 3.24 18.24 6.93
C THR A 252 1.75 18.01 7.19
N ASN A 253 0.88 18.91 6.72
CA ASN A 253 -0.57 18.83 6.91
C ASN A 253 -1.31 18.04 5.82
N GLN A 254 -0.58 17.51 4.83
CA GLN A 254 -1.19 16.83 3.69
C GLN A 254 -1.29 15.32 3.84
N THR A 255 -0.76 14.73 4.91
CA THR A 255 -0.77 13.28 5.09
C THR A 255 -1.30 12.91 6.46
N PHE A 256 -2.20 11.94 6.53
CA PHE A 256 -2.66 11.33 7.78
C PHE A 256 -2.95 9.85 7.56
N ALA A 257 -3.24 9.11 8.62
CA ALA A 257 -3.66 7.72 8.50
C ALA A 257 -4.93 7.39 9.30
N VAL A 258 -5.65 6.37 8.84
CA VAL A 258 -6.72 5.70 9.59
C VAL A 258 -6.32 4.25 9.79
N SER A 259 -6.06 3.86 11.04
CA SER A 259 -5.74 2.49 11.41
C SER A 259 -6.99 1.73 11.81
N LEU A 260 -7.08 0.47 11.36
CA LEU A 260 -8.12 -0.48 11.72
C LEU A 260 -7.48 -1.60 12.55
N LYS A 261 -7.76 -1.66 13.86
CA LYS A 261 -6.95 -2.47 14.78
C LYS A 261 -7.76 -3.19 15.84
N GLY A 262 -7.24 -4.33 16.28
CA GLY A 262 -7.84 -5.17 17.30
C GLY A 262 -9.12 -5.77 16.76
N LYS A 263 -10.14 -5.82 17.61
CA LYS A 263 -11.47 -6.28 17.20
C LYS A 263 -12.36 -5.13 16.69
N ASP A 264 -12.16 -3.93 17.23
CA ASP A 264 -13.14 -2.84 17.15
C ASP A 264 -12.54 -1.43 17.16
N MET A 265 -11.22 -1.26 17.14
CA MET A 265 -10.61 0.07 17.25
C MET A 265 -10.37 0.70 15.88
N LEU A 266 -10.83 1.93 15.68
CA LEU A 266 -10.48 2.77 14.54
C LEU A 266 -9.71 3.99 15.05
N THR A 267 -8.47 4.18 14.60
CA THR A 267 -7.62 5.28 15.07
C THR A 267 -7.27 6.23 13.93
N VAL A 268 -7.60 7.50 14.07
CA VAL A 268 -7.16 8.57 13.17
C VAL A 268 -5.84 9.14 13.68
N ILE A 269 -4.84 9.25 12.82
CA ILE A 269 -3.44 9.54 13.20
C ILE A 269 -2.89 10.63 12.30
N GLY A 270 -2.37 11.70 12.89
CA GLY A 270 -1.77 12.84 12.21
C GLY A 270 -2.76 13.76 11.49
N ALA A 271 -4.07 13.51 11.53
CA ALA A 271 -5.02 14.41 10.87
C ALA A 271 -5.21 15.71 11.66
N GLN A 272 -5.50 16.81 10.96
CA GLN A 272 -5.94 18.07 11.58
C GLN A 272 -7.27 17.88 12.33
N THR A 273 -7.51 18.67 13.38
CA THR A 273 -8.70 18.57 14.25
C THR A 273 -10.02 18.51 13.46
N ASN A 274 -10.21 19.40 12.48
CA ASN A 274 -11.40 19.43 11.63
C ASN A 274 -11.61 18.12 10.82
N THR A 275 -10.52 17.49 10.38
CA THR A 275 -10.52 16.25 9.60
C THR A 275 -10.74 15.06 10.53
N GLN A 276 -10.15 15.07 11.72
CA GLN A 276 -10.42 14.08 12.77
C GLN A 276 -11.91 14.09 13.13
N GLU A 277 -12.47 15.24 13.50
CA GLU A 277 -13.89 15.40 13.84
C GLU A 277 -14.81 14.95 12.70
N TYR A 278 -14.48 15.32 11.46
CA TYR A 278 -15.23 14.89 10.29
C TYR A 278 -15.24 13.36 10.13
N ILE A 279 -14.08 12.71 10.26
CA ILE A 279 -13.96 11.25 10.17
C ILE A 279 -14.78 10.60 11.28
N ILE A 280 -14.66 11.07 12.52
CA ILE A 280 -15.38 10.53 13.68
C ILE A 280 -16.89 10.63 13.49
N HIS A 281 -17.35 11.80 13.07
CA HIS A 281 -18.76 12.03 12.77
C HIS A 281 -19.24 11.10 11.65
N LYS A 282 -18.45 10.94 10.58
CA LYS A 282 -18.80 10.03 9.47
C LYS A 282 -18.81 8.57 9.87
N VAL A 283 -17.85 8.11 10.66
CA VAL A 283 -17.82 6.75 11.22
C VAL A 283 -19.06 6.51 12.07
N SER A 284 -19.45 7.47 12.91
CA SER A 284 -20.66 7.38 13.75
C SER A 284 -21.96 7.29 12.93
N GLN A 285 -22.00 7.87 11.73
CA GLN A 285 -23.14 7.78 10.82
C GLN A 285 -23.17 6.46 10.03
N LEU A 286 -21.99 5.97 9.63
CA LEU A 286 -21.86 4.78 8.77
C LEU A 286 -21.91 3.47 9.56
N TRP A 287 -21.41 3.47 10.80
CA TRP A 287 -21.37 2.29 11.65
C TRP A 287 -22.65 2.14 12.47
N ARG A 288 -23.65 1.46 11.89
CA ARG A 288 -25.00 1.28 12.48
C ARG A 288 -25.01 0.73 13.92
N PRO A 289 -24.17 -0.25 14.31
CA PRO A 289 -24.14 -0.72 15.69
C PRO A 289 -23.81 0.37 16.71
N GLY A 290 -23.12 1.43 16.28
CA GLY A 290 -22.78 2.61 17.07
C GLY A 290 -21.33 2.60 17.58
N VAL A 291 -20.89 3.76 18.07
CA VAL A 291 -19.54 3.99 18.59
C VAL A 291 -19.63 4.19 20.10
N SER A 292 -18.69 3.59 20.85
CA SER A 292 -18.56 3.80 22.29
C SER A 292 -17.91 5.17 22.55
N ARG A 293 -18.38 5.91 23.56
CA ARG A 293 -17.92 7.29 23.87
C ARG A 293 -16.46 7.39 24.35
N SER A 294 -15.76 6.28 24.55
CA SER A 294 -14.37 6.27 25.02
C SER A 294 -13.42 6.44 23.83
N GLY A 295 -13.22 7.69 23.42
CA GLY A 295 -12.15 8.03 22.50
C GLY A 295 -10.85 8.23 23.27
N VAL A 296 -9.78 7.54 22.91
CA VAL A 296 -8.44 7.80 23.48
C VAL A 296 -7.72 8.77 22.56
N THR A 297 -7.38 9.94 23.08
CA THR A 297 -6.56 10.94 22.38
C THR A 297 -5.15 10.97 22.96
N GLY A 298 -4.15 11.11 22.10
CA GLY A 298 -2.76 11.25 22.52
C GLY A 298 -1.86 11.67 21.38
N GLY A 299 -0.55 11.61 21.61
CA GLY A 299 0.47 11.89 20.61
C GLY A 299 1.25 13.18 20.85
N SER A 300 2.05 13.58 19.86
CA SER A 300 2.86 14.81 19.91
C SER A 300 2.11 16.00 19.29
N ALA A 301 2.63 17.21 19.50
CA ALA A 301 2.10 18.43 18.87
C ALA A 301 2.01 18.31 17.34
N ASP A 302 2.99 17.63 16.71
CA ASP A 302 3.09 17.51 15.25
C ASP A 302 2.32 16.31 14.67
N CYS A 303 1.96 15.34 15.50
CA CYS A 303 1.26 14.13 15.08
C CYS A 303 0.39 13.59 16.23
N SER A 304 -0.82 14.11 16.37
CA SER A 304 -1.80 13.60 17.34
C SER A 304 -2.53 12.36 16.80
N PHE A 305 -3.16 11.59 17.69
CA PHE A 305 -4.06 10.52 17.31
C PHE A 305 -5.35 10.56 18.14
N MET A 306 -6.42 10.04 17.55
CA MET A 306 -7.69 9.81 18.22
C MET A 306 -8.23 8.43 17.85
N ALA A 307 -8.39 7.58 18.86
CA ALA A 307 -8.95 6.23 18.73
C ALA A 307 -10.44 6.24 19.05
N LEU A 308 -11.23 5.50 18.28
CA LEU A 308 -12.66 5.27 18.48
C LEU A 308 -12.90 3.78 18.64
N GLN A 309 -13.60 3.39 19.70
CA GLN A 309 -14.04 2.02 19.86
C GLN A 309 -15.43 1.82 19.23
N LEU A 310 -15.51 0.96 18.22
CA LEU A 310 -16.75 0.56 17.58
C LEU A 310 -17.48 -0.49 18.41
N LYS A 311 -18.82 -0.48 18.42
CA LYS A 311 -19.56 -1.60 19.00
C LYS A 311 -19.43 -2.82 18.08
N GLY A 312 -19.18 -3.98 18.68
CA GLY A 312 -19.05 -5.26 17.96
C GLY A 312 -17.60 -5.68 17.76
N SER A 313 -17.32 -6.36 16.64
CA SER A 313 -16.00 -6.88 16.29
C SER A 313 -15.71 -6.78 14.78
N PRO A 314 -15.90 -5.59 14.17
CA PRO A 314 -15.84 -5.39 12.72
C PRO A 314 -14.56 -5.89 12.06
N TRP A 315 -13.45 -5.88 12.80
CA TRP A 315 -12.13 -6.24 12.26
C TRP A 315 -11.81 -7.73 12.38
N TYR A 316 -12.60 -8.55 13.08
CA TYR A 316 -12.46 -10.00 12.96
C TYR A 316 -13.02 -10.54 11.64
N CYS A 317 -13.83 -9.74 10.93
CA CYS A 317 -14.33 -10.01 9.58
C CYS A 317 -15.17 -11.30 9.46
N ILE A 318 -15.95 -11.66 10.48
CA ILE A 318 -16.79 -12.86 10.50
C ILE A 318 -18.26 -12.50 10.24
N GLY A 319 -18.95 -13.32 9.44
CA GLY A 319 -20.41 -13.21 9.23
C GLY A 319 -20.85 -11.88 8.57
N GLU A 320 -22.07 -11.46 8.90
CA GLU A 320 -22.69 -10.24 8.35
C GLU A 320 -21.96 -8.96 8.77
N GLU A 321 -21.37 -8.94 9.97
CA GLU A 321 -20.57 -7.80 10.45
C GLU A 321 -19.38 -7.50 9.51
N SER A 322 -18.82 -8.53 8.88
CA SER A 322 -17.78 -8.41 7.85
C SER A 322 -18.24 -7.56 6.64
N ALA A 323 -19.49 -7.72 6.21
CA ALA A 323 -20.05 -6.93 5.11
C ALA A 323 -20.26 -5.47 5.54
N HIS A 324 -20.81 -5.26 6.74
CA HIS A 324 -20.96 -3.93 7.32
C HIS A 324 -19.62 -3.19 7.50
N ALA A 325 -18.57 -3.89 7.92
CA ALA A 325 -17.23 -3.32 8.05
C ALA A 325 -16.68 -2.84 6.70
N ARG A 326 -16.89 -3.61 5.62
CA ARG A 326 -16.52 -3.19 4.25
C ARG A 326 -17.32 -1.98 3.80
N LEU A 327 -18.63 -1.94 4.07
CA LEU A 327 -19.47 -0.77 3.76
C LEU A 327 -19.04 0.48 4.52
N LEU A 328 -18.64 0.35 5.79
CA LEU A 328 -18.06 1.44 6.58
C LEU A 328 -16.79 1.97 5.92
N VAL A 329 -15.83 1.10 5.57
CA VAL A 329 -14.58 1.51 4.92
C VAL A 329 -14.85 2.16 3.57
N MET A 330 -15.70 1.57 2.72
CA MET A 330 -16.07 2.13 1.42
C MET A 330 -16.72 3.51 1.56
N GLY A 331 -17.67 3.65 2.49
CA GLY A 331 -18.35 4.92 2.76
C GLY A 331 -17.38 6.00 3.26
N LEU A 332 -16.44 5.61 4.14
CA LEU A 332 -15.40 6.52 4.64
C LEU A 332 -14.45 6.96 3.53
N LEU A 333 -14.00 6.04 2.67
CA LEU A 333 -13.16 6.36 1.51
C LEU A 333 -13.86 7.34 0.56
N ALA A 334 -15.15 7.12 0.27
CA ALA A 334 -15.93 8.03 -0.56
C ALA A 334 -16.11 9.42 0.10
N ALA A 335 -16.37 9.45 1.41
CA ALA A 335 -16.53 10.68 2.17
C ALA A 335 -15.23 11.50 2.30
N LEU A 336 -14.08 10.83 2.35
CA LEU A 336 -12.77 11.48 2.34
C LEU A 336 -12.41 11.98 0.94
N ARG A 337 -12.73 11.20 -0.09
CA ARG A 337 -12.53 11.62 -1.50
C ARG A 337 -13.32 12.87 -1.86
N SER A 338 -14.57 12.98 -1.41
CA SER A 338 -15.37 14.20 -1.61
C SER A 338 -14.82 15.43 -0.87
N LYS A 339 -13.97 15.22 0.14
CA LYS A 339 -13.26 16.28 0.86
C LYS A 339 -11.86 16.56 0.31
N GLY A 340 -11.47 15.97 -0.82
CA GLY A 340 -10.16 16.19 -1.44
C GLY A 340 -9.03 15.36 -0.85
N TRP A 341 -9.35 14.25 -0.18
CA TRP A 341 -8.37 13.28 0.31
C TRP A 341 -8.33 12.05 -0.59
N ARG A 342 -7.13 11.56 -0.90
CA ARG A 342 -6.92 10.34 -1.69
C ARG A 342 -6.26 9.30 -0.80
N LEU A 343 -6.68 8.04 -0.92
CA LEU A 343 -5.95 6.91 -0.37
C LEU A 343 -4.62 6.78 -1.11
N LEU A 344 -3.52 6.96 -0.39
CA LEU A 344 -2.17 6.81 -0.90
C LEU A 344 -1.76 5.35 -0.90
N SER A 345 -1.90 4.67 0.23
CA SER A 345 -1.56 3.25 0.38
C SER A 345 -2.33 2.64 1.56
N ALA A 346 -2.51 1.31 1.52
CA ALA A 346 -2.96 0.51 2.65
C ALA A 346 -1.73 -0.26 3.18
N VAL A 347 -1.31 0.03 4.41
CA VAL A 347 -0.08 -0.49 5.00
C VAL A 347 -0.41 -1.47 6.11
N GLU A 348 0.03 -2.72 5.98
CA GLU A 348 -0.15 -3.75 7.01
C GLU A 348 1.14 -3.90 7.83
N LEU A 349 1.25 -3.17 8.94
CA LEU A 349 2.46 -3.24 9.79
C LEU A 349 2.65 -4.61 10.46
N ALA A 350 1.56 -5.37 10.65
CA ALA A 350 1.59 -6.70 11.25
C ALA A 350 0.62 -7.65 10.54
N ARG A 351 1.08 -8.84 10.17
CA ARG A 351 0.23 -9.90 9.59
C ARG A 351 -0.48 -10.72 10.66
N ARG A 352 -1.41 -10.12 11.39
CA ARG A 352 -2.27 -10.84 12.36
C ARG A 352 -3.75 -10.72 12.02
N SER A 353 -4.55 -11.70 12.43
CA SER A 353 -6.00 -11.68 12.16
C SER A 353 -6.72 -10.50 12.80
N ASN A 354 -6.17 -9.94 13.87
CA ASN A 354 -6.70 -8.81 14.63
C ASN A 354 -5.93 -7.49 14.38
N ASP A 355 -5.04 -7.42 13.38
CA ASP A 355 -4.47 -6.15 12.94
C ASP A 355 -4.69 -6.02 11.44
N LYS A 356 -5.39 -4.97 11.02
CA LYS A 356 -5.70 -4.74 9.61
C LYS A 356 -4.87 -3.58 9.08
N ALA A 357 -5.09 -3.24 7.83
CA ALA A 357 -4.39 -2.14 7.19
C ALA A 357 -4.56 -0.80 7.94
N THR A 358 -3.45 -0.07 7.98
CA THR A 358 -3.41 1.36 8.23
C THR A 358 -3.51 2.08 6.89
N LEU A 359 -4.62 2.76 6.67
CA LEU A 359 -4.94 3.48 5.45
C LEU A 359 -4.29 4.86 5.48
N VAL A 360 -3.27 5.09 4.66
CA VAL A 360 -2.56 6.37 4.56
C VAL A 360 -3.24 7.23 3.51
N PHE A 361 -3.57 8.47 3.86
CA PHE A 361 -4.24 9.43 3.00
C PHE A 361 -3.34 10.61 2.70
N VAL A 362 -3.44 11.13 1.48
CA VAL A 362 -2.79 12.37 1.05
C VAL A 362 -3.81 13.37 0.52
N ARG A 363 -3.57 14.66 0.74
CA ARG A 363 -4.39 15.73 0.18
C ARG A 363 -4.18 15.78 -1.33
N VAL A 364 -5.27 15.92 -2.07
CA VAL A 364 -5.22 16.26 -3.50
C VAL A 364 -5.34 17.77 -3.62
N PRO A 365 -4.36 18.47 -4.23
CA PRO A 365 -4.50 19.90 -4.52
C PRO A 365 -5.79 20.15 -5.31
N ALA A 366 -6.55 21.18 -4.93
CA ALA A 366 -7.66 21.63 -5.75
C ALA A 366 -7.07 22.09 -7.08
N ARG A 367 -7.34 21.34 -8.17
CA ARG A 367 -6.87 21.72 -9.51
C ARG A 367 -7.41 23.12 -9.80
N SER A 368 -6.52 24.08 -10.04
CA SER A 368 -6.91 25.39 -10.55
C SER A 368 -7.67 25.21 -11.87
N GLY A 369 -8.93 25.63 -11.90
CA GLY A 369 -9.64 26.10 -13.09
C GLY A 369 -9.95 25.15 -14.25
N ARG A 370 -9.49 23.88 -14.29
CA ARG A 370 -9.99 22.91 -15.28
C ARG A 370 -11.09 22.07 -14.67
N THR A 371 -12.32 22.52 -14.88
CA THR A 371 -13.55 21.73 -14.74
C THR A 371 -13.28 20.28 -15.11
N ALA A 372 -13.51 19.38 -14.17
CA ALA A 372 -13.33 17.96 -14.37
C ALA A 372 -14.21 17.48 -15.53
N ALA A 373 -13.64 17.38 -16.73
CA ALA A 373 -14.27 16.77 -17.90
C ALA A 373 -14.65 15.29 -17.64
N TRP A 374 -14.10 14.69 -16.57
CA TRP A 374 -14.43 13.34 -16.09
C TRP A 374 -15.82 13.22 -15.43
N LEU A 375 -16.51 14.34 -15.14
CA LEU A 375 -17.92 14.33 -14.69
C LEU A 375 -18.93 14.19 -15.85
N ARG A 376 -18.49 14.05 -17.11
CA ARG A 376 -19.37 13.94 -18.30
C ARG A 376 -19.27 12.65 -19.10
N SER A 377 -18.67 11.60 -18.57
CA SER A 377 -18.73 10.26 -19.16
C SER A 377 -19.45 9.28 -18.23
N ALA A 378 -20.67 9.64 -17.83
CA ALA A 378 -21.70 8.60 -17.72
C ALA A 378 -22.09 8.25 -19.17
N PRO A 379 -22.19 6.97 -19.56
CA PRO A 379 -22.74 6.62 -20.86
C PRO A 379 -24.22 7.01 -20.89
N THR A 380 -24.52 8.22 -21.37
CA THR A 380 -25.85 8.53 -21.89
C THR A 380 -26.00 7.77 -23.20
N GLY A 381 -26.71 6.65 -23.14
CA GLY A 381 -27.13 5.89 -24.30
C GLY A 381 -26.57 4.47 -24.35
N CYS A 382 -27.22 3.56 -23.62
CA CYS A 382 -27.29 2.19 -24.10
C CYS A 382 -28.11 2.21 -25.40
N GLY A 383 -27.43 2.14 -26.53
CA GLY A 383 -28.00 2.00 -27.87
C GLY A 383 -28.57 0.61 -28.10
N CYS A 384 -29.45 0.13 -27.23
CA CYS A 384 -30.27 -1.04 -27.46
C CYS A 384 -31.75 -0.63 -27.39
N CYS A 385 -32.23 -0.14 -28.52
CA CYS A 385 -33.64 -0.02 -28.80
C CYS A 385 -34.30 -1.41 -28.78
N ARG A 386 -35.24 -1.61 -27.85
CA ARG A 386 -36.52 -2.36 -27.95
C ARG A 386 -36.75 -3.27 -26.73
N CYS A 387 -37.27 -2.65 -25.67
CA CYS A 387 -38.31 -3.27 -24.85
C CYS A 387 -39.34 -2.17 -24.54
N ARG A 388 -40.44 -2.16 -25.31
CA ARG A 388 -41.63 -1.36 -24.97
C ARG A 388 -42.23 -1.97 -23.70
N GLN A 389 -42.25 -1.21 -22.60
CA GLN A 389 -43.21 -1.45 -21.53
C GLN A 389 -44.51 -0.73 -21.89
N THR A 390 -45.54 -1.49 -22.26
CA THR A 390 -46.93 -1.06 -22.15
C THR A 390 -47.37 -1.33 -20.71
N PHE A 391 -47.39 -0.29 -19.87
CA PHE A 391 -48.08 -0.34 -18.57
C PHE A 391 -49.56 -0.02 -18.80
N SER A 392 -50.38 -1.07 -18.87
CA SER A 392 -51.84 -0.97 -18.74
C SER A 392 -52.22 -0.92 -17.26
N ARG A 393 -52.96 0.13 -16.87
CA ARG A 393 -53.59 0.28 -15.55
C ARG A 393 -54.50 -0.92 -15.23
N PRO A 394 -54.60 -1.37 -13.97
CA PRO A 394 -55.66 -2.30 -13.58
C PRO A 394 -57.00 -1.55 -13.45
N PRO A 395 -58.14 -2.19 -13.77
CA PRO A 395 -59.44 -1.59 -13.58
C PRO A 395 -59.83 -1.61 -12.10
N ARG A 396 -60.47 -0.51 -11.68
CA ARG A 396 -61.27 -0.47 -10.45
C ARG A 396 -62.64 -1.08 -10.75
N SER A 397 -63.09 -2.01 -9.91
CA SER A 397 -64.49 -2.40 -9.75
C SER A 397 -64.73 -2.52 -8.24
N TRP A 398 -65.47 -1.55 -7.67
CA TRP A 398 -66.85 -1.67 -7.19
C TRP A 398 -66.95 -2.55 -5.96
#